data_AF-A0A401FJ21-F1
#
_entry.id   AF-A0A401FJ21-F1
#
_cell.length_a   1.000
_cell.length_b   1.000
_cell.length_c   1.000
_cell.angle_alpha   90.00
_cell.angle_beta   90.00
_cell.angle_gamma   90.00
#
_symmetry.space_group_name_H-M   'P 1'
#
loop_
_entity.id
_entity.type
_entity.pdbx_description
1 polymer ?
#
loop_
_entity_poly.entity_id
_entity_poly.type
_entity_poly.pdbx_seq_one_letter_code
_entity_poly.pdbx_strand_id
1 'polypeptide(L)'
;MNPAPSVNSIKTDLNNDASNAPMPVIKGGDDTPVVNAPQTISTDMNNSLNSFKNSNVYDLNHMRVQMYQNKMVYVAPVEFSGGFWRYIHYQQVPGYFMTNATDKNADPKFVKKPMKYTPSAYFNNDADRRISAHSLGYSMVGSTSQLEVDDKGTPYYVRTLAKPISYINRNYDYKHFKVAVLNTITGKVNVYSPNKIPKFIDISVSPDWVAKEVSMFGKYRKGFWNATSFGGHNDVMKPTKAGTEGGNTLTPYAYKGRVYYFTGMTSINSHQSSILGYTFVDASTNTLHYYKEHGNVMTPERAISYAEQDINPQNYKGTLPLLYRIGGKPTWVVSMLDRENNSFMKFVYLLADGNNQSGTYAVGDDAQSTLDLFNQRVGAKVTPTKDSQELAKTVSGSIYRIIRTNDNQTLFILRGDPQVYKIDPKDNDFNPQFSFISAGDKVSFKATSISGSNELATAKVTLNTFKDSSLSQK
;
A
#
# COMPACT_ATOMS: atom_id res chain seq x y z
N MET A 1 -26.57 5.57 23.85
CA MET A 1 -27.43 5.81 22.66
C MET A 1 -27.56 4.50 21.90
N ASN A 2 -28.75 4.17 21.42
CA ASN A 2 -29.01 2.93 20.66
C ASN A 2 -28.16 2.90 19.37
N PRO A 3 -27.25 1.93 19.17
CA PRO A 3 -26.42 1.85 17.97
C PRO A 3 -27.16 1.26 16.76
N ALA A 4 -28.31 0.59 16.96
CA ALA A 4 -28.99 -0.14 15.89
C ALA A 4 -29.31 0.69 14.64
N PRO A 5 -29.82 1.94 14.74
CA PRO A 5 -30.11 2.73 13.54
C PRO A 5 -28.84 3.07 12.73
N SER A 6 -27.71 3.33 13.41
CA SER A 6 -26.43 3.53 12.73
C SER A 6 -25.96 2.26 12.05
N VAL A 7 -25.96 1.14 12.76
CA VAL A 7 -25.51 -0.15 12.21
C VAL A 7 -26.34 -0.53 10.98
N ASN A 8 -27.66 -0.33 11.03
CA ASN A 8 -28.56 -0.61 9.92
C ASN A 8 -28.38 0.34 8.72
N SER A 9 -27.76 1.51 8.93
CA SER A 9 -27.43 2.46 7.85
C SER A 9 -26.11 2.14 7.14
N ILE A 10 -25.28 1.25 7.69
CA ILE A 10 -24.01 0.83 7.07
C ILE A 10 -24.33 0.01 5.83
N LYS A 11 -23.81 0.45 4.68
CA LYS A 11 -23.93 -0.31 3.44
C LYS A 11 -22.91 -1.44 3.45
N THR A 12 -23.37 -2.66 3.64
CA THR A 12 -22.50 -3.84 3.77
C THR A 12 -22.59 -4.77 2.57
N ASP A 13 -21.48 -5.45 2.30
CA ASP A 13 -21.36 -6.61 1.42
C ASP A 13 -20.64 -7.71 2.21
N LEU A 14 -21.36 -8.80 2.52
CA LEU A 14 -20.89 -9.85 3.42
C LEU A 14 -20.52 -11.10 2.62
N ASN A 15 -19.26 -11.50 2.75
CA ASN A 15 -18.69 -12.63 2.05
C ASN A 15 -18.30 -13.73 3.06
N ASN A 16 -18.63 -14.97 2.73
CA ASN A 16 -18.43 -16.11 3.62
C ASN A 16 -16.99 -16.67 3.62
N ASP A 17 -16.14 -16.18 2.73
CA ASP A 17 -14.72 -16.54 2.64
C ASP A 17 -13.90 -15.34 2.11
N ALA A 18 -12.58 -15.43 2.22
CA ALA A 18 -11.64 -14.39 1.79
C ALA A 18 -11.03 -14.60 0.40
N SER A 19 -11.54 -15.53 -0.41
CA SER A 19 -10.96 -15.85 -1.73
C SER A 19 -11.00 -14.65 -2.69
N ASN A 20 -12.11 -13.93 -2.71
CA ASN A 20 -12.36 -12.78 -3.58
C ASN A 20 -12.11 -11.43 -2.89
N ALA A 21 -11.49 -11.43 -1.71
CA ALA A 21 -11.11 -10.20 -1.04
C ALA A 21 -10.23 -9.33 -1.97
N PRO A 22 -10.39 -8.00 -1.95
CA PRO A 22 -9.65 -7.08 -2.80
C PRO A 22 -8.20 -6.96 -2.35
N MET A 23 -7.44 -8.04 -2.50
CA MET A 23 -6.01 -8.16 -2.22
C MET A 23 -5.26 -8.23 -3.56
N PRO A 24 -4.19 -7.45 -3.80
CA PRO A 24 -3.35 -7.60 -4.97
C PRO A 24 -2.76 -9.00 -4.99
N VAL A 25 -2.87 -9.60 -6.16
CA VAL A 25 -2.38 -10.96 -6.42
C VAL A 25 -1.05 -10.82 -7.14
N ILE A 26 0.00 -11.29 -6.49
CA ILE A 26 1.35 -11.30 -7.08
C ILE A 26 1.48 -12.62 -7.84
N LYS A 27 1.45 -12.56 -9.17
CA LYS A 27 1.52 -13.72 -10.08
C LYS A 27 2.91 -13.93 -10.72
N GLY A 28 3.93 -13.23 -10.24
CA GLY A 28 5.30 -13.28 -10.76
C GLY A 28 5.51 -12.30 -11.93
N GLY A 29 6.72 -11.77 -12.08
CA GLY A 29 7.04 -10.67 -13.00
C GLY A 29 7.30 -9.34 -12.26
N ASP A 30 7.16 -8.21 -12.96
CA ASP A 30 7.45 -6.82 -12.49
C ASP A 30 6.55 -6.32 -11.35
N ASP A 31 5.53 -7.09 -10.95
CA ASP A 31 4.65 -6.77 -9.83
C ASP A 31 5.30 -7.21 -8.50
N THR A 32 6.22 -6.39 -7.98
CA THR A 32 6.77 -6.59 -6.63
C THR A 32 5.90 -5.87 -5.60
N PRO A 33 5.46 -6.50 -4.51
CA PRO A 33 4.70 -5.81 -3.48
C PRO A 33 5.64 -4.86 -2.70
N VAL A 34 5.59 -3.58 -3.07
CA VAL A 34 6.30 -2.51 -2.39
C VAL A 34 5.35 -1.83 -1.42
N VAL A 35 5.85 -1.59 -0.21
CA VAL A 35 5.11 -0.97 0.88
C VAL A 35 5.86 0.27 1.35
N ASN A 36 5.65 1.41 0.68
CA ASN A 36 6.25 2.66 1.13
C ASN A 36 5.48 3.18 2.34
N ALA A 37 6.11 3.12 3.51
CA ALA A 37 5.54 3.58 4.76
C ALA A 37 5.26 5.09 4.71
N PRO A 38 4.08 5.57 5.15
CA PRO A 38 3.77 7.00 5.18
C PRO A 38 4.77 7.80 6.01
N GLN A 39 5.36 7.19 7.04
CA GLN A 39 6.36 7.85 7.87
C GLN A 39 7.64 8.17 7.09
N THR A 40 8.16 7.23 6.29
CA THR A 40 9.34 7.45 5.45
C THR A 40 9.07 8.53 4.41
N ILE A 41 7.95 8.42 3.70
CA ILE A 41 7.57 9.41 2.69
C ILE A 41 7.37 10.81 3.30
N SER A 42 6.79 10.88 4.50
CA SER A 42 6.67 12.14 5.24
C SER A 42 8.04 12.72 5.60
N THR A 43 9.00 11.89 6.05
CA THR A 43 10.38 12.33 6.29
C THR A 43 11.02 12.85 5.01
N ASP A 44 10.90 12.14 3.89
CA ASP A 44 11.49 12.55 2.61
C ASP A 44 10.89 13.84 2.07
N MET A 45 9.56 14.00 2.19
CA MET A 45 8.86 15.22 1.83
C MET A 45 9.30 16.40 2.70
N ASN A 46 9.46 16.20 4.01
CA ASN A 46 9.96 17.24 4.93
C ASN A 46 11.41 17.62 4.62
N ASN A 47 12.27 16.65 4.31
CA ASN A 47 13.64 16.90 3.86
C ASN A 47 13.64 17.73 2.56
N SER A 48 12.75 17.41 1.63
CA SER A 48 12.56 18.18 0.40
C SER A 48 12.04 19.60 0.69
N LEU A 49 11.13 19.78 1.64
CA LEU A 49 10.65 21.09 2.07
C LEU A 49 11.78 21.95 2.65
N ASN A 50 12.72 21.38 3.41
CA ASN A 50 13.84 22.13 3.99
C ASN A 50 14.71 22.83 2.94
N SER A 51 14.81 22.26 1.74
CA SER A 51 15.52 22.85 0.59
C SER A 51 14.71 23.95 -0.12
N PHE A 52 13.43 24.09 0.19
CA PHE A 52 12.53 25.04 -0.46
C PHE A 52 12.73 26.47 0.07
N LYS A 53 12.53 27.48 -0.80
CA LYS A 53 12.65 28.89 -0.41
C LYS A 53 11.62 29.23 0.68
N ASN A 54 12.09 29.86 1.75
CA ASN A 54 11.28 30.21 2.93
C ASN A 54 10.65 28.96 3.60
N SER A 55 11.33 27.82 3.58
CA SER A 55 10.90 26.57 4.22
C SER A 55 10.40 26.76 5.66
N ASN A 56 11.07 27.62 6.43
CA ASN A 56 10.68 27.97 7.80
C ASN A 56 9.26 28.52 7.97
N VAL A 57 8.56 28.89 6.89
CA VAL A 57 7.19 29.43 6.86
C VAL A 57 6.13 28.35 6.63
N TYR A 58 6.56 27.16 6.23
CA TYR A 58 5.66 26.10 5.78
C TYR A 58 5.80 24.82 6.61
N ASP A 59 4.76 23.99 6.55
CA ASP A 59 4.69 22.64 7.12
C ASP A 59 3.97 21.69 6.15
N LEU A 60 4.20 20.39 6.26
CA LEU A 60 3.58 19.34 5.44
C LEU A 60 2.67 18.43 6.27
N ASN A 61 1.73 19.03 6.98
CA ASN A 61 0.75 18.28 7.74
C ASN A 61 -0.28 17.62 6.82
N HIS A 62 -0.87 16.53 7.30
CA HIS A 62 -2.03 15.88 6.67
C HIS A 62 -1.76 15.21 5.30
N MET A 63 -0.57 14.64 5.10
CA MET A 63 -0.31 13.76 3.96
C MET A 63 -1.33 12.62 3.88
N ARG A 64 -1.87 12.37 2.69
CA ARG A 64 -2.84 11.29 2.41
C ARG A 64 -2.52 10.62 1.09
N VAL A 65 -3.06 9.41 0.91
CA VAL A 65 -2.92 8.68 -0.34
C VAL A 65 -4.16 8.89 -1.22
N GLN A 66 -3.95 8.92 -2.53
CA GLN A 66 -5.00 9.05 -3.54
C GLN A 66 -4.54 8.41 -4.86
N MET A 67 -5.43 8.26 -5.83
CA MET A 67 -5.08 7.88 -7.18
C MET A 67 -4.81 9.15 -8.01
N TYR A 68 -3.71 9.16 -8.75
CA TYR A 68 -3.42 10.22 -9.71
C TYR A 68 -2.91 9.58 -10.98
N GLN A 69 -3.63 9.77 -12.10
CA GLN A 69 -3.28 9.18 -13.40
C GLN A 69 -3.00 7.67 -13.30
N ASN A 70 -3.92 6.92 -12.66
CA ASN A 70 -3.85 5.48 -12.43
C ASN A 70 -2.71 4.99 -11.52
N LYS A 71 -1.99 5.89 -10.84
CA LYS A 71 -0.95 5.54 -9.86
C LYS A 71 -1.38 5.94 -8.45
N MET A 72 -1.08 5.09 -7.47
CA MET A 72 -1.29 5.43 -6.07
C MET A 72 -0.17 6.41 -5.65
N VAL A 73 -0.53 7.59 -5.18
CA VAL A 73 0.42 8.64 -4.80
C VAL A 73 0.09 9.15 -3.41
N TYR A 74 1.14 9.48 -2.64
CA TYR A 74 1.00 10.30 -1.46
C TYR A 74 1.02 11.77 -1.86
N VAL A 75 0.09 12.54 -1.31
CA VAL A 75 -0.02 13.99 -1.51
C VAL A 75 0.02 14.67 -0.16
N ALA A 76 0.93 15.62 0.01
CA ALA A 76 1.04 16.45 1.20
C ALA A 76 0.82 17.92 0.85
N PRO A 77 -0.24 18.57 1.34
CA PRO A 77 -0.44 20.00 1.15
C PRO A 77 0.69 20.78 1.84
N VAL A 78 1.19 21.84 1.20
CA VAL A 78 1.98 22.85 1.92
C VAL A 78 1.01 23.68 2.74
N GLU A 79 1.22 23.76 4.05
CA GLU A 79 0.45 24.57 4.97
C GLU A 79 1.33 25.64 5.62
N PHE A 80 0.75 26.71 6.18
CA PHE A 80 1.53 27.68 6.93
C PHE A 80 2.03 27.07 8.25
N SER A 81 3.35 27.07 8.47
CA SER A 81 3.90 26.82 9.79
C SER A 81 3.81 28.10 10.61
N GLY A 82 3.18 28.03 11.79
CA GLY A 82 3.07 29.14 12.73
C GLY A 82 1.77 29.95 12.64
N GLY A 83 1.73 31.07 13.37
CA GLY A 83 0.50 31.80 13.65
C GLY A 83 0.11 32.87 12.64
N PHE A 84 -0.98 33.57 12.98
CA PHE A 84 -1.65 34.64 12.26
C PHE A 84 -0.77 35.58 11.41
N TRP A 85 0.35 36.07 11.95
CA TRP A 85 1.22 37.04 11.27
C TRP A 85 1.85 36.51 9.99
N ARG A 86 2.21 35.22 9.95
CA ARG A 86 2.78 34.60 8.74
C ARG A 86 1.74 34.51 7.64
N TYR A 87 0.51 34.12 8.00
CA TYR A 87 -0.61 34.13 7.07
C TYR A 87 -0.87 35.53 6.48
N ILE A 88 -0.88 36.60 7.30
CA ILE A 88 -1.12 37.96 6.80
C ILE A 88 -0.05 38.40 5.78
N HIS A 89 1.20 37.98 5.97
CA HIS A 89 2.31 38.33 5.08
C HIS A 89 2.27 37.56 3.75
N TYR A 90 2.01 36.25 3.79
CA TYR A 90 2.11 35.39 2.61
C TYR A 90 0.78 35.16 1.88
N GLN A 91 -0.34 35.15 2.60
CA GLN A 91 -1.75 35.06 2.13
C GLN A 91 -2.14 33.79 1.35
N GLN A 92 -1.18 33.10 0.75
CA GLN A 92 -1.34 31.84 0.02
C GLN A 92 -0.12 30.95 0.21
N VAL A 93 -0.33 29.64 0.15
CA VAL A 93 0.74 28.63 0.16
C VAL A 93 1.14 28.29 -1.28
N PRO A 94 2.37 27.84 -1.53
CA PRO A 94 2.91 27.75 -2.89
C PRO A 94 2.43 26.51 -3.68
N GLY A 95 1.91 25.47 -3.02
CA GLY A 95 1.52 24.22 -3.67
C GLY A 95 1.44 23.02 -2.74
N TYR A 96 1.78 21.85 -3.26
CA TYR A 96 1.78 20.58 -2.51
C TYR A 96 2.92 19.68 -3.03
N PHE A 97 3.32 18.70 -2.21
CA PHE A 97 4.24 17.64 -2.61
C PHE A 97 3.47 16.39 -3.03
N MET A 98 4.02 15.65 -3.99
CA MET A 98 3.49 14.37 -4.45
C MET A 98 4.62 13.36 -4.62
N THR A 99 4.42 12.13 -4.12
CA THR A 99 5.36 11.02 -4.27
C THR A 99 4.61 9.75 -4.66
N ASN A 100 5.23 8.89 -5.48
CA ASN A 100 4.65 7.59 -5.81
C ASN A 100 4.65 6.69 -4.57
N ALA A 101 3.49 6.11 -4.23
CA ALA A 101 3.34 5.25 -3.07
C ALA A 101 3.80 3.81 -3.32
N THR A 102 3.96 3.40 -4.59
CA THR A 102 4.30 2.02 -4.98
C THR A 102 5.71 1.87 -5.52
N ASP A 103 6.49 2.95 -5.58
CA ASP A 103 7.86 2.95 -6.09
C ASP A 103 8.80 3.41 -4.99
N LYS A 104 9.67 2.51 -4.52
CA LYS A 104 10.62 2.78 -3.44
C LYS A 104 11.62 3.89 -3.81
N ASN A 105 11.97 4.00 -5.09
CA ASN A 105 12.98 4.94 -5.56
C ASN A 105 12.37 6.29 -5.99
N ALA A 106 11.08 6.52 -5.73
CA ALA A 106 10.42 7.74 -6.12
C ALA A 106 10.73 8.88 -5.17
N ASP A 107 11.37 9.92 -5.70
CA ASP A 107 11.59 11.16 -4.96
C ASP A 107 10.32 12.01 -4.86
N PRO A 108 10.13 12.76 -3.74
CA PRO A 108 9.09 13.77 -3.64
C PRO A 108 9.20 14.86 -4.70
N LYS A 109 8.07 15.13 -5.37
CA LYS A 109 7.98 16.19 -6.39
C LYS A 109 7.11 17.32 -5.88
N PHE A 110 7.65 18.53 -5.92
CA PHE A 110 6.89 19.75 -5.62
C PHE A 110 6.06 20.18 -6.83
N VAL A 111 4.75 20.38 -6.62
CA VAL A 111 3.83 20.88 -7.65
C VAL A 111 3.42 22.31 -7.31
N LYS A 112 3.89 23.25 -8.13
CA LYS A 112 3.60 24.69 -7.95
C LYS A 112 2.19 25.04 -8.38
N LYS A 113 1.26 25.08 -7.41
CA LYS A 113 -0.14 25.47 -7.58
C LYS A 113 -0.53 26.34 -6.39
N PRO A 114 -0.43 27.67 -6.49
CA PRO A 114 -0.71 28.56 -5.36
C PRO A 114 -2.12 28.33 -4.80
N MET A 115 -2.21 27.98 -3.52
CA MET A 115 -3.48 27.69 -2.86
C MET A 115 -3.80 28.81 -1.87
N LYS A 116 -4.92 29.48 -2.08
CA LYS A 116 -5.40 30.57 -1.22
C LYS A 116 -6.26 30.05 -0.08
N TYR A 117 -7.02 28.99 -0.34
CA TYR A 117 -7.95 28.42 0.61
C TYR A 117 -7.38 27.14 1.21
N THR A 118 -6.87 27.22 2.44
CA THR A 118 -6.25 26.10 3.16
C THR A 118 -6.80 26.01 4.60
N PRO A 119 -6.72 24.83 5.25
CA PRO A 119 -7.06 24.68 6.67
C PRO A 119 -6.22 25.56 7.60
N SER A 120 -4.99 25.88 7.19
CA SER A 120 -4.07 26.78 7.92
C SER A 120 -4.30 28.27 7.63
N ALA A 121 -5.19 28.63 6.70
CA ALA A 121 -5.54 30.02 6.41
C ALA A 121 -6.56 30.57 7.42
N TYR A 122 -6.68 31.90 7.49
CA TYR A 122 -7.60 32.56 8.42
C TYR A 122 -8.83 33.17 7.73
N PHE A 123 -9.86 33.44 8.53
CA PHE A 123 -11.09 34.15 8.14
C PHE A 123 -11.81 33.49 6.96
N ASN A 124 -12.06 34.21 5.87
CA ASN A 124 -12.80 33.70 4.71
C ASN A 124 -11.95 32.84 3.77
N ASN A 125 -10.64 32.75 4.04
CA ASN A 125 -9.71 31.88 3.34
C ASN A 125 -9.51 30.54 4.05
N ASP A 126 -9.91 30.42 5.32
CA ASP A 126 -9.98 29.15 6.03
C ASP A 126 -10.88 28.17 5.25
N ALA A 127 -10.31 27.04 4.83
CA ALA A 127 -10.97 26.03 4.03
C ALA A 127 -12.19 25.44 4.75
N ASP A 128 -12.04 25.06 6.02
CA ASP A 128 -13.09 24.40 6.81
C ASP A 128 -14.21 25.39 7.13
N ARG A 129 -13.89 26.65 7.45
CA ARG A 129 -14.91 27.69 7.64
C ARG A 129 -15.71 27.94 6.37
N ARG A 130 -15.04 27.96 5.22
CA ARG A 130 -15.68 28.19 3.91
C ARG A 130 -16.57 27.02 3.50
N ILE A 131 -16.11 25.79 3.75
CA ILE A 131 -16.92 24.58 3.57
C ILE A 131 -18.14 24.61 4.50
N SER A 132 -17.95 24.94 5.78
CA SER A 132 -19.00 25.03 6.78
C SER A 132 -20.12 26.00 6.37
N ALA A 133 -19.77 27.17 5.85
CA ALA A 133 -20.72 28.16 5.35
C ALA A 133 -21.64 27.63 4.22
N HIS A 134 -21.18 26.65 3.45
CA HIS A 134 -21.95 26.03 2.36
C HIS A 134 -22.58 24.68 2.74
N SER A 135 -22.36 24.22 3.98
CA SER A 135 -22.73 22.88 4.46
C SER A 135 -23.75 22.93 5.58
N LEU A 136 -24.61 23.96 5.60
CA LEU A 136 -25.57 24.20 6.67
C LEU A 136 -26.41 22.96 7.01
N GLY A 137 -26.49 22.66 8.30
CA GLY A 137 -27.20 21.50 8.84
C GLY A 137 -26.41 20.19 8.83
N TYR A 138 -25.18 20.17 8.29
CA TYR A 138 -24.28 19.01 8.39
C TYR A 138 -23.11 19.30 9.35
N SER A 139 -22.62 18.24 9.99
CA SER A 139 -21.38 18.25 10.75
C SER A 139 -20.24 17.72 9.89
N MET A 140 -19.09 18.40 9.91
CA MET A 140 -17.86 17.92 9.29
C MET A 140 -17.27 16.79 10.15
N VAL A 141 -16.82 15.70 9.51
CA VAL A 141 -16.30 14.52 10.21
C VAL A 141 -14.78 14.43 10.14
N GLY A 142 -14.14 14.40 11.32
CA GLY A 142 -12.69 14.34 11.51
C GLY A 142 -12.09 15.69 11.89
N SER A 143 -10.76 15.78 11.95
CA SER A 143 -10.06 17.01 12.40
C SER A 143 -9.90 18.11 11.33
N THR A 144 -9.57 17.76 10.08
CA THR A 144 -9.31 18.73 9.00
C THR A 144 -9.70 18.20 7.62
N SER A 145 -9.95 19.10 6.66
CA SER A 145 -10.12 18.77 5.25
C SER A 145 -8.92 18.05 4.63
N GLN A 146 -9.20 17.10 3.74
CA GLN A 146 -8.19 16.35 3.00
C GLN A 146 -7.93 16.98 1.63
N LEU A 147 -6.68 17.06 1.19
CA LEU A 147 -6.37 17.49 -0.17
C LEU A 147 -6.57 16.32 -1.15
N GLU A 148 -7.34 16.55 -2.21
CA GLU A 148 -7.46 15.71 -3.40
C GLU A 148 -6.99 16.51 -4.62
N VAL A 149 -6.48 15.84 -5.64
CA VAL A 149 -5.91 16.49 -6.83
C VAL A 149 -6.56 15.91 -8.08
N ASP A 150 -7.10 16.76 -8.95
CA ASP A 150 -7.64 16.30 -10.23
C ASP A 150 -6.55 15.91 -11.23
N ASP A 151 -6.92 15.25 -12.33
CA ASP A 151 -5.97 14.80 -13.37
C ASP A 151 -5.13 15.92 -14.01
N LYS A 152 -5.53 17.19 -13.83
CA LYS A 152 -4.82 18.39 -14.31
C LYS A 152 -3.90 19.00 -13.24
N GLY A 153 -3.76 18.35 -12.10
CA GLY A 153 -2.99 18.83 -10.96
C GLY A 153 -3.66 20.00 -10.23
N THR A 154 -4.97 20.18 -10.34
CA THR A 154 -5.69 21.21 -9.59
C THR A 154 -6.04 20.67 -8.20
N PRO A 155 -5.62 21.34 -7.12
CA PRO A 155 -5.93 20.93 -5.76
C PRO A 155 -7.37 21.29 -5.32
N TYR A 156 -7.99 20.38 -4.57
CA TYR A 156 -9.28 20.55 -3.92
C TYR A 156 -9.24 20.04 -2.48
N TYR A 157 -9.83 20.77 -1.55
CA TYR A 157 -10.08 20.26 -0.20
C TYR A 157 -11.43 19.55 -0.13
N VAL A 158 -11.44 18.36 0.44
CA VAL A 158 -12.58 17.45 0.50
C VAL A 158 -12.95 17.18 1.96
N ARG A 159 -14.26 17.23 2.23
CA ARG A 159 -14.80 16.98 3.57
C ARG A 159 -16.02 16.07 3.55
N THR A 160 -15.98 15.03 4.36
CA THR A 160 -17.14 14.20 4.68
C THR A 160 -18.08 14.97 5.60
N LEU A 161 -19.33 15.07 5.19
CA LEU A 161 -20.39 15.78 5.89
C LEU A 161 -21.45 14.77 6.33
N ALA A 162 -21.77 14.79 7.62
CA ALA A 162 -22.73 13.85 8.20
C ALA A 162 -23.78 14.57 9.03
N LYS A 163 -24.94 13.91 9.17
CA LYS A 163 -25.94 14.32 10.16
C LYS A 163 -25.99 13.26 11.26
N PRO A 164 -26.21 13.68 12.52
CA PRO A 164 -26.65 12.73 13.54
C PRO A 164 -28.01 12.16 13.13
N ILE A 165 -28.30 10.91 13.52
CA ILE A 165 -29.58 10.26 13.24
C ILE A 165 -30.75 11.04 13.84
N SER A 166 -30.58 11.56 15.06
CA SER A 166 -31.54 12.45 15.69
C SER A 166 -30.88 13.31 16.77
N TYR A 167 -31.63 14.27 17.33
CA TYR A 167 -31.15 15.08 18.46
C TYR A 167 -30.73 14.21 19.67
N ILE A 168 -31.45 13.12 19.90
CA ILE A 168 -31.22 12.19 21.02
C ILE A 168 -30.17 11.13 20.64
N ASN A 169 -30.08 10.73 19.36
CA ASN A 169 -29.10 9.78 18.86
C ASN A 169 -28.04 10.48 18.01
N ARG A 170 -26.95 10.88 18.67
CA ARG A 170 -25.79 11.56 18.06
C ARG A 170 -24.89 10.63 17.23
N ASN A 171 -25.25 9.36 17.06
CA ASN A 171 -24.53 8.51 16.13
C ASN A 171 -24.82 8.92 14.69
N TYR A 172 -23.92 8.54 13.78
CA TYR A 172 -24.00 8.93 12.37
C TYR A 172 -24.94 8.02 11.58
N ASP A 173 -25.57 8.60 10.57
CA ASP A 173 -26.21 7.88 9.47
C ASP A 173 -25.19 7.66 8.35
N TYR A 174 -24.76 6.41 8.19
CA TYR A 174 -23.73 6.02 7.22
C TYR A 174 -24.23 5.98 5.78
N LYS A 175 -25.54 6.11 5.55
CA LYS A 175 -26.17 6.06 4.22
C LYS A 175 -26.35 7.45 3.61
N HIS A 176 -26.73 8.45 4.40
CA HIS A 176 -27.14 9.76 3.90
C HIS A 176 -26.10 10.88 4.08
N PHE A 177 -24.81 10.53 4.02
CA PHE A 177 -23.72 11.49 4.07
C PHE A 177 -23.64 12.36 2.80
N LYS A 178 -22.93 13.49 2.89
CA LYS A 178 -22.59 14.38 1.77
C LYS A 178 -21.09 14.58 1.72
N VAL A 179 -20.59 15.11 0.61
CA VAL A 179 -19.18 15.44 0.45
C VAL A 179 -19.06 16.87 -0.05
N ALA A 180 -18.42 17.73 0.74
CA ALA A 180 -18.04 19.06 0.29
C ALA A 180 -16.70 19.01 -0.43
N VAL A 181 -16.62 19.71 -1.56
CA VAL A 181 -15.40 19.86 -2.35
C VAL A 181 -15.17 21.35 -2.58
N LEU A 182 -14.05 21.84 -2.06
CA LEU A 182 -13.58 23.23 -2.15
C LEU A 182 -12.41 23.29 -3.12
N ASN A 183 -12.52 24.07 -4.19
CA ASN A 183 -11.37 24.39 -5.03
C ASN A 183 -10.43 25.36 -4.30
N THR A 184 -9.17 24.97 -4.08
CA THR A 184 -8.26 25.70 -3.18
C THR A 184 -7.74 27.02 -3.78
N ILE A 185 -7.93 27.23 -5.08
CA ILE A 185 -7.49 28.42 -5.82
C ILE A 185 -8.62 29.45 -5.89
N THR A 186 -9.79 29.01 -6.36
CA THR A 186 -10.96 29.89 -6.61
C THR A 186 -11.86 30.08 -5.39
N GLY A 187 -11.81 29.15 -4.44
CA GLY A 187 -12.70 29.16 -3.28
C GLY A 187 -14.13 28.70 -3.59
N LYS A 188 -14.40 28.12 -4.77
CA LYS A 188 -15.72 27.57 -5.06
C LYS A 188 -15.94 26.30 -4.24
N VAL A 189 -17.04 26.24 -3.49
CA VAL A 189 -17.47 25.05 -2.75
C VAL A 189 -18.67 24.43 -3.46
N ASN A 190 -18.64 23.12 -3.67
CA ASN A 190 -19.79 22.34 -4.11
C ASN A 190 -20.04 21.21 -3.12
N VAL A 191 -21.31 20.96 -2.78
CA VAL A 191 -21.70 19.86 -1.89
C VAL A 191 -22.41 18.78 -2.71
N TYR A 192 -21.83 17.59 -2.71
CA TYR A 192 -22.30 16.46 -3.50
C TYR A 192 -22.99 15.42 -2.63
N SER A 193 -23.91 14.69 -3.27
CA SER A 193 -24.39 13.42 -2.75
C SER A 193 -23.42 12.30 -3.19
N PRO A 194 -23.33 11.16 -2.49
CA PRO A 194 -22.35 10.11 -2.78
C PRO A 194 -22.34 9.62 -4.23
N ASN A 195 -23.50 9.63 -4.90
CA ASN A 195 -23.67 9.19 -6.29
C ASN A 195 -23.37 10.27 -7.35
N LYS A 196 -23.04 11.51 -6.94
CA LYS A 196 -22.78 12.64 -7.85
C LYS A 196 -21.38 13.24 -7.66
N ILE A 197 -20.51 12.54 -6.93
CA ILE A 197 -19.15 13.00 -6.64
C ILE A 197 -18.32 12.97 -7.95
N PRO A 198 -17.51 14.01 -8.22
CA PRO A 198 -16.58 14.00 -9.35
C PRO A 198 -15.64 12.79 -9.31
N LYS A 199 -15.32 12.23 -10.48
CA LYS A 199 -14.52 10.99 -10.59
C LYS A 199 -13.10 11.07 -10.02
N PHE A 200 -12.52 12.27 -9.95
CA PHE A 200 -11.16 12.47 -9.41
C PHE A 200 -11.09 12.43 -7.88
N ILE A 201 -12.24 12.39 -7.19
CA ILE A 201 -12.29 12.34 -5.73
C ILE A 201 -12.23 10.86 -5.32
N ASP A 202 -11.05 10.40 -4.93
CA ASP A 202 -10.87 9.01 -4.50
C ASP A 202 -11.38 8.78 -3.08
N ILE A 203 -11.18 9.77 -2.20
CA ILE A 203 -11.57 9.69 -0.79
C ILE A 203 -12.71 10.66 -0.51
N SER A 204 -13.90 10.08 -0.39
CA SER A 204 -15.16 10.75 -0.07
C SER A 204 -15.49 10.68 1.42
N VAL A 205 -15.08 9.59 2.08
CA VAL A 205 -15.28 9.35 3.51
C VAL A 205 -13.97 9.40 4.27
N SER A 206 -13.92 10.17 5.36
CA SER A 206 -12.72 10.34 6.16
C SER A 206 -12.36 9.06 6.94
N PRO A 207 -11.07 8.87 7.29
CA PRO A 207 -10.67 7.72 8.09
C PRO A 207 -11.37 7.65 9.46
N ASP A 208 -11.65 8.80 10.07
CA ASP A 208 -12.37 8.89 11.35
C ASP A 208 -13.82 8.39 11.23
N TRP A 209 -14.47 8.69 10.11
CA TRP A 209 -15.79 8.18 9.78
C TRP A 209 -15.77 6.65 9.67
N VAL A 210 -14.87 6.14 8.85
CA VAL A 210 -14.75 4.70 8.55
C VAL A 210 -14.31 3.91 9.77
N ALA A 211 -13.42 4.43 10.60
CA ALA A 211 -12.98 3.75 11.82
C ALA A 211 -14.14 3.56 12.80
N LYS A 212 -14.99 4.58 12.94
CA LYS A 212 -16.21 4.50 13.75
C LYS A 212 -17.24 3.56 13.12
N GLU A 213 -17.40 3.58 11.80
CA GLU A 213 -18.27 2.68 11.05
C GLU A 213 -17.89 1.21 11.26
N VAL A 214 -16.63 0.86 11.01
CA VAL A 214 -16.12 -0.51 11.15
C VAL A 214 -16.21 -0.99 12.59
N SER A 215 -15.93 -0.13 13.57
CA SER A 215 -16.09 -0.43 14.99
C SER A 215 -17.56 -0.70 15.36
N MET A 216 -18.50 0.10 14.83
CA MET A 216 -19.94 -0.12 15.01
C MET A 216 -20.41 -1.42 14.37
N PHE A 217 -19.96 -1.69 13.14
CA PHE A 217 -20.23 -2.94 12.43
C PHE A 217 -19.73 -4.15 13.24
N GLY A 218 -18.44 -4.16 13.62
CA GLY A 218 -17.82 -5.27 14.34
C GLY A 218 -18.49 -5.56 15.69
N LYS A 219 -18.82 -4.50 16.45
CA LYS A 219 -19.41 -4.67 17.78
C LYS A 219 -20.88 -5.03 17.75
N TYR A 220 -21.67 -4.39 16.89
CA TYR A 220 -23.12 -4.35 17.02
C TYR A 220 -23.89 -4.97 15.84
N ARG A 221 -23.23 -5.62 14.86
CA ARG A 221 -23.91 -6.28 13.73
C ARG A 221 -24.96 -7.33 14.13
N LYS A 222 -24.81 -7.95 15.30
CA LYS A 222 -25.76 -8.93 15.87
C LYS A 222 -26.68 -8.30 16.94
N GLY A 223 -26.78 -6.98 16.97
CA GLY A 223 -27.60 -6.23 17.92
C GLY A 223 -26.85 -5.78 19.17
N PHE A 224 -27.39 -4.77 19.84
CA PHE A 224 -26.80 -4.17 21.03
C PHE A 224 -26.63 -5.17 22.17
N TRP A 225 -27.68 -5.92 22.52
CA TRP A 225 -27.67 -6.86 23.64
C TRP A 225 -26.63 -7.97 23.50
N ASN A 226 -26.42 -8.48 22.29
CA ASN A 226 -25.38 -9.49 22.02
C ASN A 226 -23.96 -8.98 22.34
N ALA A 227 -23.73 -7.67 22.21
CA ALA A 227 -22.43 -7.04 22.47
C ALA A 227 -22.20 -6.65 23.94
N THR A 228 -23.23 -6.71 24.78
CA THR A 228 -23.14 -6.39 26.21
C THR A 228 -22.71 -7.60 27.03
N SER A 229 -22.24 -7.36 28.26
CA SER A 229 -21.84 -8.40 29.22
C SER A 229 -22.93 -9.41 29.58
N PHE A 230 -24.19 -9.13 29.23
CA PHE A 230 -25.35 -10.02 29.44
C PHE A 230 -25.68 -10.87 28.19
N GLY A 231 -24.99 -10.66 27.08
CA GLY A 231 -25.18 -11.39 25.82
C GLY A 231 -24.15 -12.48 25.60
N GLY A 232 -24.38 -13.32 24.58
CA GLY A 232 -23.48 -14.43 24.23
C GLY A 232 -22.19 -14.02 23.51
N HIS A 233 -22.00 -12.72 23.21
CA HIS A 233 -20.84 -12.20 22.46
C HIS A 233 -20.58 -12.94 21.13
N ASN A 234 -21.64 -13.48 20.52
CA ASN A 234 -21.55 -14.21 19.27
C ASN A 234 -21.11 -13.26 18.14
N ASP A 235 -20.04 -13.60 17.42
CA ASP A 235 -19.55 -12.82 16.28
C ASP A 235 -19.22 -11.35 16.61
N VAL A 236 -18.92 -11.03 17.87
CA VAL A 236 -18.51 -9.68 18.27
C VAL A 236 -17.03 -9.49 18.00
N MET A 237 -16.72 -8.49 17.16
CA MET A 237 -15.36 -8.27 16.66
C MET A 237 -14.91 -6.83 16.91
N LYS A 238 -13.59 -6.62 16.85
CA LYS A 238 -12.96 -5.30 16.84
C LYS A 238 -11.92 -5.24 15.71
N PRO A 239 -11.69 -4.04 15.13
CA PRO A 239 -10.60 -3.86 14.19
C PRO A 239 -9.24 -4.05 14.88
N THR A 240 -8.27 -4.52 14.13
CA THR A 240 -6.85 -4.54 14.49
C THR A 240 -6.31 -3.12 14.63
N LYS A 241 -5.20 -2.97 15.36
CA LYS A 241 -4.49 -1.72 15.68
C LYS A 241 -3.08 -1.69 15.07
N ALA A 242 -3.00 -1.92 13.76
CA ALA A 242 -1.75 -1.88 13.01
C ALA A 242 -1.82 -0.97 11.77
N GLY A 243 -2.88 -0.17 11.65
CA GLY A 243 -3.06 0.76 10.54
C GLY A 243 -2.32 2.08 10.73
N THR A 244 -2.39 2.93 9.72
CA THR A 244 -1.77 4.26 9.70
C THR A 244 -2.77 5.40 9.81
N GLU A 245 -4.08 5.11 9.68
CA GLU A 245 -5.15 6.10 9.74
C GLU A 245 -6.30 5.64 10.66
N GLY A 246 -7.25 6.55 10.95
CA GLY A 246 -8.43 6.23 11.77
C GLY A 246 -8.08 5.76 13.19
N GLY A 247 -7.10 6.39 13.84
CA GLY A 247 -6.61 5.98 15.15
C GLY A 247 -5.82 4.67 15.14
N ASN A 248 -4.99 4.46 14.11
CA ASN A 248 -4.16 3.27 13.86
C ASN A 248 -4.96 2.00 13.59
N THR A 249 -6.23 2.13 13.15
CA THR A 249 -7.09 0.97 12.88
C THR A 249 -7.27 0.68 11.40
N LEU A 250 -7.01 1.66 10.53
CA LEU A 250 -7.22 1.55 9.09
C LEU A 250 -5.90 1.72 8.33
N THR A 251 -5.75 0.94 7.27
CA THR A 251 -4.65 1.05 6.33
C THR A 251 -5.21 1.39 4.95
N PRO A 252 -4.83 2.53 4.35
CA PRO A 252 -5.18 2.82 2.96
C PRO A 252 -4.59 1.78 2.01
N TYR A 253 -5.37 1.39 1.01
CA TYR A 253 -5.09 0.21 0.22
C TYR A 253 -5.60 0.38 -1.21
N ALA A 254 -4.70 0.37 -2.20
CA ALA A 254 -5.09 0.51 -3.60
C ALA A 254 -5.44 -0.84 -4.22
N TYR A 255 -6.60 -0.92 -4.86
CA TYR A 255 -7.02 -2.10 -5.60
C TYR A 255 -7.86 -1.69 -6.81
N LYS A 256 -7.47 -2.15 -8.01
CA LYS A 256 -8.16 -1.87 -9.29
C LYS A 256 -8.46 -0.38 -9.52
N GLY A 257 -7.49 0.48 -9.23
CA GLY A 257 -7.62 1.93 -9.44
C GLY A 257 -8.56 2.64 -8.46
N ARG A 258 -8.84 2.04 -7.30
CA ARG A 258 -9.60 2.64 -6.21
C ARG A 258 -8.83 2.53 -4.90
N VAL A 259 -9.13 3.45 -3.98
CA VAL A 259 -8.62 3.41 -2.61
C VAL A 259 -9.67 2.77 -1.69
N TYR A 260 -9.21 1.79 -0.91
CA TYR A 260 -9.96 1.15 0.16
C TYR A 260 -9.30 1.43 1.50
N TYR A 261 -10.09 1.51 2.56
CA TYR A 261 -9.61 1.38 3.93
C TYR A 261 -9.67 -0.08 4.33
N PHE A 262 -8.50 -0.68 4.59
CA PHE A 262 -8.34 -2.05 5.02
C PHE A 262 -8.16 -2.15 6.54
N THR A 263 -8.77 -3.16 7.14
CA THR A 263 -8.42 -3.60 8.50
C THR A 263 -8.74 -5.07 8.72
N GLY A 264 -7.93 -5.75 9.52
CA GLY A 264 -8.26 -7.07 10.05
C GLY A 264 -9.30 -6.95 11.17
N MET A 265 -10.23 -7.90 11.24
CA MET A 265 -11.18 -8.02 12.34
C MET A 265 -10.76 -9.19 13.22
N THR A 266 -10.66 -8.95 14.52
CA THR A 266 -10.35 -9.98 15.52
C THR A 266 -11.39 -10.00 16.62
N SER A 267 -11.35 -11.03 17.46
CA SER A 267 -12.24 -11.17 18.60
C SER A 267 -12.05 -10.04 19.59
N ILE A 268 -13.11 -9.69 20.31
CA ILE A 268 -12.98 -8.80 21.47
C ILE A 268 -12.15 -9.44 22.59
N ASN A 269 -12.12 -10.77 22.66
CA ASN A 269 -11.35 -11.54 23.65
C ASN A 269 -9.84 -11.36 23.41
N SER A 270 -9.14 -10.83 24.40
CA SER A 270 -7.69 -10.57 24.34
C SER A 270 -6.83 -11.83 24.22
N HIS A 271 -7.36 -13.01 24.57
CA HIS A 271 -6.63 -14.27 24.47
C HIS A 271 -6.65 -14.86 23.05
N GLN A 272 -7.53 -14.38 22.17
CA GLN A 272 -7.60 -14.83 20.77
C GLN A 272 -6.76 -13.90 19.90
N SER A 273 -5.63 -14.42 19.39
CA SER A 273 -4.68 -13.69 18.54
C SER A 273 -4.80 -14.07 17.05
N SER A 274 -6.03 -14.24 16.59
CA SER A 274 -6.36 -14.68 15.22
C SER A 274 -7.32 -13.72 14.55
N ILE A 275 -7.18 -13.58 13.24
CA ILE A 275 -8.12 -12.86 12.38
C ILE A 275 -9.38 -13.70 12.19
N LEU A 276 -10.54 -13.08 12.41
CA LEU A 276 -11.86 -13.64 12.12
C LEU A 276 -12.35 -13.27 10.72
N GLY A 277 -11.78 -12.22 10.13
CA GLY A 277 -12.06 -11.78 8.77
C GLY A 277 -11.42 -10.45 8.45
N TYR A 278 -11.53 -10.02 7.20
CA TYR A 278 -11.00 -8.76 6.71
C TYR A 278 -12.12 -7.82 6.33
N THR A 279 -11.94 -6.54 6.63
CA THR A 279 -12.85 -5.48 6.22
C THR A 279 -12.14 -4.56 5.24
N PHE A 280 -12.79 -4.28 4.11
CA PHE A 280 -12.37 -3.30 3.12
C PHE A 280 -13.53 -2.33 2.90
N VAL A 281 -13.31 -1.04 3.18
CA VAL A 281 -14.30 0.00 2.93
C VAL A 281 -13.86 0.81 1.72
N ASP A 282 -14.68 0.83 0.67
CA ASP A 282 -14.42 1.66 -0.52
C ASP A 282 -14.49 3.15 -0.11
N ALA A 283 -13.36 3.86 -0.22
CA ALA A 283 -13.23 5.23 0.30
C ALA A 283 -14.06 6.26 -0.49
N SER A 284 -14.52 5.91 -1.69
CA SER A 284 -15.37 6.76 -2.54
C SER A 284 -16.86 6.50 -2.24
N THR A 285 -17.26 5.23 -2.17
CA THR A 285 -18.69 4.86 -2.06
C THR A 285 -19.19 4.59 -0.64
N ASN A 286 -18.29 4.47 0.34
CA ASN A 286 -18.57 4.03 1.70
C ASN A 286 -19.28 2.66 1.77
N THR A 287 -18.87 1.72 0.90
CA THR A 287 -19.38 0.35 0.93
C THR A 287 -18.41 -0.51 1.75
N LEU A 288 -18.89 -1.10 2.84
CA LEU A 288 -18.13 -1.99 3.72
C LEU A 288 -18.21 -3.43 3.23
N HIS A 289 -17.11 -3.95 2.69
CA HIS A 289 -16.98 -5.35 2.31
C HIS A 289 -16.31 -6.13 3.44
N TYR A 290 -17.01 -7.11 4.00
CA TYR A 290 -16.47 -7.99 5.02
C TYR A 290 -16.28 -9.40 4.44
N TYR A 291 -15.08 -9.93 4.59
CA TYR A 291 -14.70 -11.26 4.14
C TYR A 291 -14.35 -12.11 5.35
N LYS A 292 -15.14 -13.15 5.60
CA LYS A 292 -14.88 -14.07 6.71
C LYS A 292 -13.62 -14.89 6.40
N GLU A 293 -12.76 -15.05 7.41
CA GLU A 293 -11.57 -15.90 7.31
C GLU A 293 -11.80 -17.20 8.08
N HIS A 294 -11.29 -18.30 7.54
CA HIS A 294 -11.40 -19.62 8.16
C HIS A 294 -10.01 -20.12 8.53
N GLY A 295 -9.87 -20.60 9.77
CA GLY A 295 -8.60 -21.10 10.28
C GLY A 295 -7.85 -20.08 11.15
N ASN A 296 -6.64 -20.46 11.56
CA ASN A 296 -5.83 -19.64 12.43
C ASN A 296 -4.97 -18.69 11.60
N VAL A 297 -5.52 -17.52 11.26
CA VAL A 297 -4.78 -16.50 10.50
C VAL A 297 -4.21 -15.44 11.43
N MET A 298 -2.94 -15.13 11.23
CA MET A 298 -2.17 -14.23 12.08
C MET A 298 -2.64 -12.77 11.93
N THR A 299 -2.74 -12.05 13.05
CA THR A 299 -3.03 -10.61 13.05
C THR A 299 -1.82 -9.77 12.60
N PRO A 300 -2.03 -8.58 12.04
CA PRO A 300 -0.94 -7.71 11.62
C PRO A 300 -0.01 -7.28 12.77
N GLU A 301 -0.51 -7.14 14.00
CA GLU A 301 0.31 -6.84 15.18
C GLU A 301 1.24 -8.01 15.53
N ARG A 302 0.74 -9.25 15.40
CA ARG A 302 1.55 -10.45 15.61
C ARG A 302 2.60 -10.58 14.49
N ALA A 303 2.26 -10.21 13.25
CA ALA A 303 3.21 -10.16 12.15
C ALA A 303 4.33 -9.13 12.40
N ILE A 304 3.99 -7.90 12.84
CA ILE A 304 4.95 -6.87 13.24
C ILE A 304 5.84 -7.35 14.39
N SER A 305 5.24 -7.87 15.45
CA SER A 305 5.98 -8.37 16.62
C SER A 305 6.98 -9.47 16.24
N TYR A 306 6.57 -10.38 15.35
CA TYR A 306 7.46 -11.44 14.85
C TYR A 306 8.61 -10.88 14.02
N ALA A 307 8.32 -9.95 13.10
CA ALA A 307 9.33 -9.25 12.31
C ALA A 307 10.33 -8.49 13.20
N GLU A 308 9.84 -7.84 14.26
CA GLU A 308 10.68 -7.13 15.22
C GLU A 308 11.55 -8.07 16.05
N GLN A 309 11.02 -9.19 16.53
CA GLN A 309 11.77 -10.15 17.37
C GLN A 309 12.92 -10.84 16.63
N ASP A 310 12.72 -11.21 15.36
CA ASP A 310 13.72 -11.95 14.59
C ASP A 310 14.82 -11.04 14.00
N ILE A 311 14.50 -9.77 13.75
CA ILE A 311 15.41 -8.75 13.20
C ILE A 311 16.00 -7.87 14.33
N ASN A 312 15.75 -8.21 15.60
CA ASN A 312 15.85 -7.29 16.75
C ASN A 312 17.22 -6.85 17.27
N PRO A 313 18.42 -7.24 16.80
CA PRO A 313 19.61 -6.53 17.26
C PRO A 313 19.73 -5.10 16.70
N GLN A 314 18.88 -4.66 15.75
CA GLN A 314 19.07 -3.38 15.04
C GLN A 314 18.07 -2.25 15.37
N ASN A 315 17.27 -2.37 16.45
CA ASN A 315 16.35 -1.31 16.92
C ASN A 315 15.36 -0.79 15.86
N TYR A 316 14.91 -1.64 14.94
CA TYR A 316 13.92 -1.27 13.93
C TYR A 316 12.48 -1.37 14.45
N LYS A 317 11.55 -0.73 13.74
CA LYS A 317 10.09 -0.76 14.02
C LYS A 317 9.32 -1.18 12.77
N GLY A 318 8.44 -2.16 12.90
CA GLY A 318 7.54 -2.56 11.83
C GLY A 318 6.38 -1.59 11.66
N THR A 319 6.04 -1.26 10.41
CA THR A 319 4.90 -0.39 10.08
C THR A 319 4.19 -0.84 8.81
N LEU A 320 2.97 -0.34 8.61
CA LEU A 320 2.14 -0.53 7.43
C LEU A 320 2.08 -2.00 6.96
N PRO A 321 1.62 -2.95 7.80
CA PRO A 321 1.47 -4.34 7.37
C PRO A 321 0.37 -4.42 6.30
N LEU A 322 0.77 -4.73 5.07
CA LEU A 322 -0.14 -4.93 3.95
C LEU A 322 -0.29 -6.43 3.66
N LEU A 323 -1.53 -6.85 3.48
CA LEU A 323 -1.83 -8.24 3.17
C LEU A 323 -1.86 -8.45 1.66
N TYR A 324 -1.07 -9.37 1.12
CA TYR A 324 -1.05 -9.72 -0.30
C TYR A 324 -1.41 -11.19 -0.51
N ARG A 325 -1.77 -11.54 -1.74
CA ARG A 325 -1.88 -12.95 -2.15
C ARG A 325 -0.68 -13.33 -3.02
N ILE A 326 0.33 -13.95 -2.40
CA ILE A 326 1.57 -14.38 -3.05
C ILE A 326 1.52 -15.89 -3.27
N GLY A 327 1.60 -16.33 -4.53
CA GLY A 327 1.46 -17.76 -4.86
C GLY A 327 0.13 -18.38 -4.40
N GLY A 328 -0.94 -17.57 -4.36
CA GLY A 328 -2.27 -17.98 -3.89
C GLY A 328 -2.47 -17.91 -2.36
N LYS A 329 -1.39 -17.75 -1.58
CA LYS A 329 -1.44 -17.73 -0.11
C LYS A 329 -1.47 -16.29 0.44
N PRO A 330 -2.20 -16.02 1.54
CA PRO A 330 -2.16 -14.72 2.19
C PRO A 330 -0.79 -14.49 2.84
N THR A 331 -0.19 -13.34 2.61
CA THR A 331 1.16 -12.98 3.06
C THR A 331 1.19 -11.54 3.52
N TRP A 332 1.68 -11.31 4.74
CA TRP A 332 1.95 -9.98 5.27
C TRP A 332 3.26 -9.46 4.69
N VAL A 333 3.22 -8.25 4.14
CA VAL A 333 4.40 -7.48 3.75
C VAL A 333 4.49 -6.30 4.70
N VAL A 334 5.59 -6.25 5.46
CA VAL A 334 5.84 -5.25 6.51
C VAL A 334 7.09 -4.47 6.13
N SER A 335 7.03 -3.16 6.33
CA SER A 335 8.20 -2.29 6.18
C SER A 335 8.82 -2.01 7.54
N MET A 336 10.11 -2.31 7.67
CA MET A 336 10.91 -2.06 8.86
C MET A 336 11.58 -0.70 8.71
N LEU A 337 11.34 0.19 9.67
CA LEU A 337 11.92 1.52 9.70
C LEU A 337 12.93 1.65 10.85
N ASP A 338 13.89 2.53 10.67
CA ASP A 338 14.69 3.04 11.79
C ASP A 338 13.81 3.83 12.77
N ARG A 339 13.98 3.56 14.06
CA ARG A 339 13.12 4.16 15.10
C ARG A 339 13.39 5.64 15.36
N GLU A 340 14.58 6.14 15.03
CA GLU A 340 14.97 7.52 15.30
C GLU A 340 14.51 8.45 14.17
N ASN A 341 14.73 8.03 12.92
CA ASN A 341 14.49 8.90 11.76
C ASN A 341 13.39 8.42 10.80
N ASN A 342 12.76 7.26 11.06
CA ASN A 342 11.73 6.64 10.21
C ASN A 342 12.20 6.31 8.77
N SER A 343 13.51 6.22 8.54
CA SER A 343 14.05 5.80 7.25
C SER A 343 13.76 4.33 7.02
N PHE A 344 13.46 3.96 5.77
CA PHE A 344 13.23 2.57 5.39
C PHE A 344 14.52 1.75 5.54
N MET A 345 14.42 0.58 6.15
CA MET A 345 15.55 -0.33 6.39
C MET A 345 15.39 -1.64 5.62
N LYS A 346 14.28 -2.35 5.85
CA LYS A 346 14.07 -3.71 5.32
C LYS A 346 12.60 -4.00 5.05
N PHE A 347 12.33 -4.81 4.05
CA PHE A 347 11.06 -5.48 3.86
C PHE A 347 11.05 -6.81 4.61
N VAL A 348 9.89 -7.18 5.12
CA VAL A 348 9.63 -8.48 5.71
C VAL A 348 8.39 -9.07 5.07
N TYR A 349 8.56 -10.25 4.47
CA TYR A 349 7.50 -11.02 3.85
C TYR A 349 7.23 -12.20 4.76
N LEU A 350 6.00 -12.35 5.26
CA LEU A 350 5.65 -13.33 6.27
C LEU A 350 4.32 -13.99 5.92
N LEU A 351 4.31 -15.31 5.81
CA LEU A 351 3.09 -16.06 5.55
C LEU A 351 2.06 -15.76 6.66
N ALA A 352 0.81 -15.49 6.30
CA ALA A 352 -0.26 -15.18 7.25
C ALA A 352 -0.83 -16.46 7.92
N ASP A 353 0.04 -17.39 8.32
CA ASP A 353 -0.33 -18.62 9.02
C ASP A 353 -0.04 -18.46 10.53
N GLY A 354 -1.01 -18.79 11.37
CA GLY A 354 -0.90 -18.71 12.83
C GLY A 354 -0.23 -19.92 13.49
N ASN A 355 0.03 -21.01 12.77
CA ASN A 355 0.45 -22.29 13.36
C ASN A 355 1.94 -22.65 13.14
N ASN A 356 2.60 -22.20 12.07
CA ASN A 356 4.02 -22.54 11.79
C ASN A 356 4.77 -21.35 11.14
N GLN A 357 5.64 -20.72 11.93
CA GLN A 357 6.32 -19.47 11.54
C GLN A 357 7.82 -19.65 11.23
N SER A 358 8.45 -20.68 11.80
CA SER A 358 9.86 -21.00 11.54
C SER A 358 10.06 -21.40 10.09
N GLY A 359 10.73 -20.54 9.32
CA GLY A 359 11.03 -20.78 7.91
C GLY A 359 9.99 -20.30 6.90
N THR A 360 8.93 -19.59 7.32
CA THR A 360 7.87 -19.07 6.41
C THR A 360 7.91 -17.56 6.24
N TYR A 361 9.08 -16.95 6.41
CA TYR A 361 9.31 -15.52 6.23
C TYR A 361 10.63 -15.23 5.50
N ALA A 362 10.78 -14.04 4.92
CA ALA A 362 12.01 -13.54 4.33
C ALA A 362 12.21 -12.06 4.66
N VAL A 363 13.47 -11.65 4.71
CA VAL A 363 13.89 -10.28 5.06
C VAL A 363 14.94 -9.83 4.07
N GLY A 364 14.83 -8.60 3.58
CA GLY A 364 15.82 -7.99 2.70
C GLY A 364 15.57 -6.50 2.51
N ASP A 365 16.52 -5.80 1.91
CA ASP A 365 16.44 -4.36 1.61
C ASP A 365 15.80 -4.08 0.25
N ASP A 366 15.93 -5.00 -0.70
CA ASP A 366 15.28 -4.98 -2.00
C ASP A 366 14.01 -5.86 -2.01
N ALA A 367 12.92 -5.33 -2.56
CA ALA A 367 11.62 -5.98 -2.51
C ALA A 367 11.60 -7.27 -3.37
N GLN A 368 12.25 -7.26 -4.53
CA GLN A 368 12.18 -8.38 -5.48
C GLN A 368 12.99 -9.58 -5.01
N SER A 369 14.23 -9.35 -4.58
CA SER A 369 15.08 -10.39 -4.00
C SER A 369 14.50 -10.96 -2.70
N THR A 370 13.82 -10.14 -1.88
CA THR A 370 13.10 -10.62 -0.68
C THR A 370 11.92 -11.51 -1.05
N LEU A 371 11.15 -11.13 -2.09
CA LEU A 371 10.05 -11.94 -2.62
C LEU A 371 10.55 -13.29 -3.16
N ASP A 372 11.66 -13.29 -3.89
CA ASP A 372 12.27 -14.52 -4.43
C ASP A 372 12.70 -15.47 -3.30
N LEU A 373 13.38 -14.92 -2.28
CA LEU A 373 13.77 -15.67 -1.08
C LEU A 373 12.54 -16.20 -0.32
N PHE A 374 11.49 -15.39 -0.20
CA PHE A 374 10.23 -15.82 0.41
C PHE A 374 9.63 -17.01 -0.34
N ASN A 375 9.49 -16.91 -1.67
CA ASN A 375 8.93 -17.96 -2.51
C ASN A 375 9.73 -19.27 -2.40
N GLN A 376 11.06 -19.19 -2.35
CA GLN A 376 11.94 -20.34 -2.12
C GLN A 376 11.63 -21.02 -0.78
N ARG A 377 11.48 -20.24 0.30
CA ARG A 377 11.25 -20.75 1.65
C ARG A 377 9.87 -21.37 1.83
N VAL A 378 8.82 -20.74 1.30
CA VAL A 378 7.43 -21.24 1.44
C VAL A 378 7.03 -22.28 0.40
N GLY A 379 7.96 -22.67 -0.48
CA GLY A 379 7.70 -23.58 -1.60
C GLY A 379 6.60 -23.07 -2.54
N ALA A 380 6.38 -21.75 -2.58
CA ALA A 380 5.36 -21.15 -3.43
C ALA A 380 5.86 -21.18 -4.88
N LYS A 381 5.31 -22.10 -5.68
CA LYS A 381 5.43 -22.03 -7.13
C LYS A 381 4.55 -20.87 -7.61
N VAL A 382 5.10 -19.65 -7.60
CA VAL A 382 4.51 -18.56 -8.38
C VAL A 382 4.66 -18.98 -9.84
N THR A 383 3.55 -19.44 -10.43
CA THR A 383 3.54 -19.79 -11.85
C THR A 383 3.59 -18.47 -12.58
N PRO A 384 4.66 -18.17 -13.35
CA PRO A 384 4.69 -16.98 -14.17
C PRO A 384 3.42 -16.95 -15.01
N THR A 385 2.71 -15.83 -15.05
CA THR A 385 1.58 -15.65 -15.95
C THR A 385 2.01 -15.99 -17.37
N LYS A 386 1.08 -16.44 -18.21
CA LYS A 386 1.36 -16.66 -19.64
C LYS A 386 1.88 -15.41 -20.36
N ASP A 387 1.72 -14.22 -19.76
CA ASP A 387 2.30 -12.96 -20.24
C ASP A 387 3.79 -12.80 -19.88
N SER A 388 4.34 -13.56 -18.93
CA SER A 388 5.79 -13.60 -18.66
C SER A 388 6.57 -14.50 -19.64
N GLN A 389 5.90 -15.13 -20.61
CA GLN A 389 6.58 -15.76 -21.75
C GLN A 389 6.97 -14.75 -22.84
N GLU A 390 6.50 -13.51 -22.78
CA GLU A 390 6.92 -12.46 -23.70
C GLU A 390 8.23 -11.82 -23.21
N LEU A 391 9.34 -12.41 -23.66
CA LEU A 391 10.66 -11.80 -24.00
C LEU A 391 11.81 -12.80 -23.88
N ALA A 392 11.54 -14.10 -23.77
CA ALA A 392 12.56 -15.12 -23.92
C ALA A 392 13.00 -15.19 -25.40
N LYS A 393 14.03 -14.42 -25.77
CA LYS A 393 14.61 -14.46 -27.12
C LYS A 393 15.45 -15.71 -27.27
N THR A 394 15.32 -16.39 -28.40
CA THR A 394 16.25 -17.45 -28.79
C THR A 394 17.57 -16.79 -29.19
N VAL A 395 18.63 -17.16 -28.50
CA VAL A 395 20.01 -16.71 -28.74
C VAL A 395 20.81 -17.91 -29.22
N SER A 396 21.66 -17.72 -30.21
CA SER A 396 22.58 -18.74 -30.70
C SER A 396 23.90 -18.11 -31.11
N GLY A 397 25.00 -18.77 -30.81
CA GLY A 397 26.33 -18.27 -31.16
C GLY A 397 27.45 -19.13 -30.62
N SER A 398 28.68 -18.68 -30.86
CA SER A 398 29.88 -19.30 -30.29
C SER A 398 30.31 -18.56 -29.04
N ILE A 399 30.60 -19.30 -27.96
CA ILE A 399 31.13 -18.72 -26.72
C ILE A 399 32.49 -18.08 -26.98
N TYR A 400 32.63 -16.78 -26.67
CA TYR A 400 33.89 -16.05 -26.79
C TYR A 400 34.70 -16.04 -25.50
N ARG A 401 34.06 -15.76 -24.36
CA ARG A 401 34.68 -15.83 -23.03
C ARG A 401 33.74 -16.46 -22.02
N ILE A 402 34.33 -17.07 -21.02
CA ILE A 402 33.65 -17.73 -19.91
C ILE A 402 34.40 -17.44 -18.60
N ILE A 403 33.65 -17.25 -17.52
CA ILE A 403 34.17 -17.04 -16.17
C ILE A 403 33.33 -17.88 -15.22
N ARG A 404 33.99 -18.52 -14.25
CA ARG A 404 33.33 -19.21 -13.14
C ARG A 404 33.53 -18.38 -11.88
N THR A 405 32.44 -18.07 -11.19
CA THR A 405 32.46 -17.29 -9.94
C THR A 405 32.74 -18.20 -8.74
N ASN A 406 33.02 -17.60 -7.57
CA ASN A 406 33.30 -18.35 -6.34
C ASN A 406 32.10 -19.18 -5.84
N ASP A 407 30.88 -18.87 -6.28
CA ASP A 407 29.65 -19.62 -5.98
C ASP A 407 29.28 -20.62 -7.10
N ASN A 408 30.24 -20.99 -7.96
CA ASN A 408 30.10 -21.92 -9.09
C ASN A 408 29.10 -21.49 -10.18
N GLN A 409 28.66 -20.22 -10.20
CA GLN A 409 27.90 -19.71 -11.34
C GLN A 409 28.83 -19.59 -12.56
N THR A 410 28.26 -19.83 -13.73
CA THR A 410 28.97 -19.70 -15.00
C THR A 410 28.46 -18.49 -15.75
N LEU A 411 29.35 -17.54 -16.03
CA LEU A 411 29.09 -16.35 -16.83
C LEU A 411 29.78 -16.48 -18.18
N PHE A 412 29.10 -16.15 -19.27
CA PHE A 412 29.70 -16.20 -20.61
C PHE A 412 29.17 -15.12 -21.53
N ILE A 413 29.95 -14.80 -22.58
CA ILE A 413 29.59 -13.88 -23.66
C ILE A 413 29.77 -14.58 -25.01
N LEU A 414 28.94 -14.25 -25.99
CA LEU A 414 29.02 -14.80 -27.35
C LEU A 414 29.85 -13.89 -28.25
N ARG A 415 30.44 -14.46 -29.31
CA ARG A 415 31.21 -13.67 -30.28
C ARG A 415 30.29 -12.70 -31.03
N GLY A 416 30.59 -11.40 -30.93
CA GLY A 416 29.79 -10.34 -31.58
C GLY A 416 28.56 -9.89 -30.79
N ASP A 417 28.38 -10.39 -29.57
CA ASP A 417 27.29 -10.01 -28.67
C ASP A 417 27.88 -9.56 -27.31
N PRO A 418 27.73 -8.27 -26.93
CA PRO A 418 28.26 -7.76 -25.66
C PRO A 418 27.46 -8.23 -24.43
N GLN A 419 26.30 -8.88 -24.62
CA GLN A 419 25.45 -9.35 -23.54
C GLN A 419 26.12 -10.47 -22.72
N VAL A 420 26.12 -10.31 -21.38
CA VAL A 420 26.56 -11.36 -20.45
C VAL A 420 25.39 -12.30 -20.15
N TYR A 421 25.62 -13.60 -20.26
CA TYR A 421 24.67 -14.67 -19.97
C TYR A 421 25.09 -15.44 -18.72
N LYS A 422 24.13 -15.87 -17.91
CA LYS A 422 24.36 -16.62 -16.66
C LYS A 422 23.68 -17.98 -16.63
N ILE A 423 24.44 -18.98 -16.19
CA ILE A 423 23.98 -20.30 -15.75
C ILE A 423 24.22 -20.42 -14.25
N ASP A 424 23.17 -20.75 -13.50
CA ASP A 424 23.24 -20.97 -12.05
C ASP A 424 23.06 -22.46 -11.74
N PRO A 425 24.04 -23.12 -11.09
CA PRO A 425 23.95 -24.53 -10.74
C PRO A 425 22.86 -24.84 -9.70
N LYS A 426 22.28 -23.82 -9.06
CA LYS A 426 21.16 -23.96 -8.12
C LYS A 426 19.79 -24.00 -8.82
N ASP A 427 19.72 -23.80 -10.13
CA ASP A 427 18.47 -23.86 -10.89
C ASP A 427 18.01 -25.33 -11.05
N ASN A 428 16.70 -25.57 -10.98
CA ASN A 428 16.13 -26.93 -10.98
C ASN A 428 16.36 -27.67 -12.30
N ASP A 429 16.50 -26.93 -13.40
CA ASP A 429 16.74 -27.48 -14.74
C ASP A 429 18.24 -27.64 -15.05
N PHE A 430 19.11 -27.51 -14.04
CA PHE A 430 20.56 -27.59 -14.23
C PHE A 430 21.02 -29.02 -14.57
N ASN A 431 21.69 -29.16 -15.71
CA ASN A 431 22.44 -30.36 -16.08
C ASN A 431 23.93 -30.15 -15.74
N PRO A 432 24.58 -31.04 -14.96
CA PRO A 432 26.01 -30.95 -14.66
C PRO A 432 26.92 -30.84 -15.90
N GLN A 433 26.47 -31.30 -17.07
CA GLN A 433 27.19 -31.12 -18.33
C GLN A 433 27.41 -29.63 -18.69
N PHE A 434 26.51 -28.74 -18.27
CA PHE A 434 26.65 -27.31 -18.51
C PHE A 434 27.86 -26.70 -17.77
N SER A 435 28.41 -27.38 -16.76
CA SER A 435 29.68 -26.99 -16.14
C SER A 435 30.90 -27.20 -17.04
N PHE A 436 30.78 -27.96 -18.14
CA PHE A 436 31.89 -28.27 -19.06
C PHE A 436 31.94 -27.39 -20.30
N ILE A 437 31.00 -26.46 -20.46
CA ILE A 437 31.05 -25.50 -21.56
C ILE A 437 32.35 -24.68 -21.51
N SER A 438 32.81 -24.30 -22.69
CA SER A 438 34.13 -23.74 -22.92
C SER A 438 34.11 -22.70 -24.04
N ALA A 439 35.17 -21.89 -24.12
CA ALA A 439 35.30 -20.94 -25.21
C ALA A 439 35.44 -21.69 -26.54
N GLY A 440 34.63 -21.33 -27.54
CA GLY A 440 34.57 -21.99 -28.84
C GLY A 440 33.31 -22.85 -29.05
N ASP A 441 32.66 -23.28 -27.97
CA ASP A 441 31.43 -24.08 -28.06
C ASP A 441 30.30 -23.32 -28.76
N LYS A 442 29.54 -24.04 -29.59
CA LYS A 442 28.35 -23.49 -30.27
C LYS A 442 27.11 -23.85 -29.48
N VAL A 443 26.46 -22.82 -28.97
CA VAL A 443 25.34 -22.94 -28.05
C VAL A 443 24.08 -22.29 -28.61
N SER A 444 22.93 -22.84 -28.22
CA SER A 444 21.61 -22.28 -28.49
C SER A 444 20.76 -22.38 -27.24
N PHE A 445 20.08 -21.30 -26.87
CA PHE A 445 19.25 -21.23 -25.67
C PHE A 445 18.24 -20.09 -25.76
N LYS A 446 17.26 -20.10 -24.87
CA LYS A 446 16.42 -18.93 -24.61
C LYS A 446 16.97 -18.15 -23.43
N ALA A 447 16.95 -16.83 -23.52
CA ALA A 447 17.32 -15.95 -22.42
C ALA A 447 16.28 -14.85 -22.20
N THR A 448 16.01 -14.53 -20.94
CA THR A 448 15.21 -13.37 -20.56
C THR A 448 16.14 -12.21 -20.25
N SER A 449 15.97 -11.10 -20.97
CA SER A 449 16.61 -9.83 -20.62
C SER A 449 15.92 -9.26 -19.39
N ILE A 450 16.69 -8.85 -18.38
CA ILE A 450 16.18 -7.99 -17.31
C ILE A 450 16.15 -6.58 -17.90
N SER A 451 14.96 -6.04 -18.14
CA SER A 451 14.78 -4.65 -18.56
C SER A 451 15.14 -3.71 -17.42
N GLY A 452 16.43 -3.40 -17.27
CA GLY A 452 16.95 -2.31 -16.46
C GLY A 452 17.75 -1.38 -17.35
N SER A 453 17.58 -0.07 -17.19
CA SER A 453 18.13 1.01 -18.03
C SER A 453 19.66 1.17 -18.00
N ASN A 454 20.42 0.13 -17.63
CA ASN A 454 21.87 0.12 -17.63
C ASN A 454 22.36 -1.09 -18.46
N GLU A 455 23.18 -0.83 -19.47
CA GLU A 455 23.76 -1.80 -20.44
C GLU A 455 24.73 -2.84 -19.82
N LEU A 456 24.53 -3.24 -18.56
CA LEU A 456 25.37 -4.21 -17.83
C LEU A 456 24.56 -5.28 -17.07
N ALA A 457 23.25 -5.40 -17.31
CA ALA A 457 22.43 -6.43 -16.68
C ALA A 457 22.73 -7.83 -17.27
N THR A 458 22.98 -8.81 -16.40
CA THR A 458 23.23 -10.20 -16.80
C THR A 458 21.91 -10.91 -17.18
N ALA A 459 21.84 -11.47 -18.39
CA ALA A 459 20.68 -12.20 -18.88
C ALA A 459 20.65 -13.64 -18.32
N LYS A 460 19.50 -14.10 -17.84
CA LYS A 460 19.35 -15.47 -17.30
C LYS A 460 19.06 -16.44 -18.43
N VAL A 461 19.88 -17.50 -18.52
CA VAL A 461 19.67 -18.61 -19.48
C VAL A 461 18.55 -19.52 -18.97
N THR A 462 17.60 -19.88 -19.84
CA THR A 462 16.59 -20.89 -19.57
C THR A 462 17.19 -22.28 -19.81
N LEU A 463 17.62 -22.96 -18.74
CA LEU A 463 18.50 -24.13 -18.82
C LEU A 463 17.91 -25.33 -19.57
N ASN A 464 16.60 -25.58 -19.48
CA ASN A 464 15.94 -26.65 -20.24
C ASN A 464 15.96 -26.45 -21.78
N THR A 465 16.29 -25.24 -22.24
CA THR A 465 16.45 -24.93 -23.67
C THR A 465 17.90 -24.91 -24.11
N PHE A 466 18.85 -25.01 -23.18
CA PHE A 466 20.27 -24.91 -23.47
C PHE A 466 20.77 -26.14 -24.19
N LYS A 467 21.34 -25.91 -25.38
CA LYS A 467 21.96 -26.94 -26.22
C LYS A 467 23.37 -26.51 -26.51
N ASP A 468 24.30 -27.44 -26.32
CA ASP A 468 25.67 -27.32 -26.80
C ASP A 468 25.95 -28.44 -27.79
N SER A 469 26.33 -28.06 -29.01
CA SER A 469 26.64 -29.01 -30.07
C SER A 469 27.88 -29.87 -29.77
N SER A 470 28.81 -29.41 -28.92
CA SER A 470 30.01 -30.18 -28.56
C SER A 470 29.71 -31.24 -27.49
N LEU A 471 28.77 -30.96 -26.58
CA LEU A 471 28.33 -31.89 -25.54
C LEU A 471 27.33 -32.95 -26.03
N SER A 472 26.86 -32.81 -27.28
CA SER A 472 25.89 -33.71 -27.92
C SER A 472 26.53 -34.89 -28.66
N GLN A 473 27.87 -34.92 -28.78
CA GLN A 473 28.59 -36.01 -29.43
C GLN A 473 28.71 -37.19 -28.45
N LYS A 474 27.90 -38.23 -28.69
CA LYS A 474 28.10 -39.56 -28.09
C LYS A 474 29.07 -40.37 -28.93
#